data_AF-A0A9D2LKI2-F1
#
_entry.id   AF-A0A9D2LKI2-F1
#
_cell.length_a   1.000
_cell.length_b   1.000
_cell.length_c   1.000
_cell.angle_alpha   90.00
_cell.angle_beta   90.00
_cell.angle_gamma   90.00
#
_symmetry.space_group_name_H-M   'P 1'
#
loop_
_entity.id
_entity.type
_entity.pdbx_description
1 polymer ?
#
loop_
_entity_poly.entity_id
_entity_poly.type
_entity_poly.pdbx_seq_one_letter_code
_entity_poly.pdbx_strand_id
1 'polypeptide(L)' 'MSEQAFERKKDFVNHALSRCVAAMYPNVCRVAYHIRDTDEGLRETAMIHLAGGYSRRVDVTGLDLPATLDAVLAVFREAA' A
#
# COMPACT_ATOMS: atom_id res chain seq x y z
N MET A 1 -15.50 -1.67 7.13
CA MET A 1 -14.35 -2.26 7.86
C MET A 1 -14.42 -1.79 9.30
N SER A 2 -14.07 -2.62 10.30
CA SER A 2 -14.01 -2.16 11.70
C SER A 2 -12.75 -1.32 11.95
N GLU A 3 -12.77 -0.47 12.98
CA GLU A 3 -11.59 0.32 13.39
C GLU A 3 -10.36 -0.57 13.65
N GLN A 4 -10.55 -1.71 14.30
CA GLN A 4 -9.48 -2.68 14.54
C GLN A 4 -8.91 -3.26 13.23
N ALA A 5 -9.78 -3.55 12.25
CA ALA A 5 -9.32 -4.05 10.95
C ALA A 5 -8.58 -2.97 10.15
N PHE A 6 -9.01 -1.71 10.27
CA PHE A 6 -8.34 -0.56 9.69
C PHE A 6 -6.93 -0.36 10.27
N GLU A 7 -6.80 -0.34 11.59
CA GLU A 7 -5.49 -0.20 12.26
C GLU A 7 -4.55 -1.36 11.91
N ARG A 8 -5.07 -2.59 11.89
CA ARG A 8 -4.30 -3.77 11.45
C ARG A 8 -3.82 -3.66 10.01
N LYS A 9 -4.64 -3.10 9.12
CA LYS A 9 -4.28 -2.86 7.71
C LYS A 9 -3.18 -1.80 7.59
N LYS A 10 -3.31 -0.68 8.30
CA LYS A 10 -2.29 0.37 8.34
C LYS A 10 -0.94 -0.18 8.80
N ASP A 11 -0.93 -0.94 9.90
CA ASP A 11 0.29 -1.55 10.44
C ASP A 11 0.89 -2.58 9.48
N PHE A 12 0.04 -3.42 8.88
CA PHE A 12 0.47 -4.39 7.87
C PHE A 12 1.17 -3.70 6.70
N VAL A 13 0.57 -2.65 6.13
CA VAL A 13 1.13 -1.93 4.98
C VAL A 13 2.46 -1.27 5.33
N ASN A 14 2.51 -0.52 6.43
CA ASN A 14 3.69 0.25 6.83
C ASN A 14 4.87 -0.64 7.27
N HIS A 15 4.62 -1.84 7.77
CA HIS A 15 5.66 -2.71 8.33
C HIS A 15 5.88 -3.98 7.53
N ALA A 16 4.93 -4.92 7.59
CA ALA A 16 5.13 -6.25 7.04
C ALA A 16 5.24 -6.22 5.51
N LEU A 17 4.26 -5.61 4.85
CA LEU A 17 4.21 -5.49 3.39
C LEU A 17 5.38 -4.66 2.87
N SER A 18 5.63 -3.49 3.47
CA SER A 18 6.73 -2.60 3.10
C SER A 18 8.08 -3.33 3.09
N ARG A 19 8.39 -4.08 4.15
CA ARG A 19 9.63 -4.86 4.25
C ARG A 19 9.70 -5.99 3.22
N CYS A 20 8.61 -6.72 3.01
CA CYS A 20 8.57 -7.79 2.02
C CYS A 20 8.79 -7.26 0.59
N VAL A 21 8.07 -6.19 0.22
CA VAL A 21 8.18 -5.59 -1.11
C VAL A 21 9.57 -5.00 -1.35
N ALA A 22 10.14 -4.28 -0.38
CA ALA A 22 11.50 -3.73 -0.49
C ALA A 22 12.57 -4.84 -0.61
N ALA A 23 12.35 -6.01 0.00
CA ALA A 23 13.25 -7.15 -0.13
C ALA A 23 13.13 -7.87 -1.50
N MET A 24 11.91 -7.92 -2.07
CA MET A 24 11.65 -8.59 -3.35
C MET A 24 11.99 -7.72 -4.57
N TYR A 25 11.82 -6.40 -4.45
CA TYR A 25 11.97 -5.45 -5.56
C TYR A 25 13.06 -4.42 -5.23
N PRO A 26 14.29 -4.57 -5.77
CA PRO A 26 15.45 -3.73 -5.40
C PRO A 26 15.24 -2.23 -5.61
N ASN A 27 14.34 -1.84 -6.52
CA ASN A 27 14.03 -0.44 -6.81
C ASN A 27 13.04 0.18 -5.83
N VAL A 28 12.44 -0.59 -4.91
CA VAL A 28 11.48 -0.11 -3.91
C VAL A 28 12.21 0.18 -2.60
N CYS A 29 12.02 1.39 -2.08
CA CYS A 29 12.55 1.79 -0.78
C CYS A 29 11.62 1.38 0.37
N ARG A 30 10.32 1.64 0.20
CA ARG A 30 9.28 1.33 1.20
C ARG A 30 7.88 1.42 0.59
N VAL A 31 6.91 0.83 1.28
CA VAL A 31 5.49 1.09 1.08
C VAL A 31 4.96 1.85 2.30
N ALA A 32 4.20 2.93 2.06
CA ALA A 32 3.61 3.74 3.11
C ALA A 32 2.08 3.79 2.96
N TYR A 33 1.38 3.73 4.07
CA TYR A 33 -0.07 3.84 4.12
C TYR A 33 -0.50 5.29 4.32
N HIS A 34 -1.30 5.82 3.39
CA HIS A 34 -1.81 7.18 3.42
C HIS A 34 -3.33 7.17 3.49
N ILE A 35 -3.86 8.09 4.29
CA ILE A 35 -5.29 8.30 4.45
C ILE A 35 -5.57 9.75 4.11
N ARG A 36 -6.62 9.98 3.35
CA ARG A 36 -7.13 11.33 3.07
C ARG A 36 -8.63 11.35 3.28
N ASP A 37 -9.08 12.27 4.12
CA ASP A 37 -10.50 12.58 4.22
C ASP A 37 -10.87 13.48 3.04
N THR A 38 -11.95 13.15 2.35
CA THR A 38 -12.45 13.86 1.16
C THR A 38 -13.96 14.03 1.26
N ASP A 39 -14.53 14.94 0.49
CA ASP A 39 -15.99 15.16 0.48
C ASP A 39 -16.78 13.90 0.04
N GLU A 40 -16.12 12.95 -0.64
CA GLU A 40 -16.68 11.65 -1.05
C GLU A 40 -16.43 10.52 -0.02
N GLY A 41 -15.77 10.83 1.10
CA GLY A 41 -15.42 9.90 2.17
C GLY A 41 -13.91 9.62 2.29
N LEU A 42 -13.59 8.65 3.15
CA LEU A 42 -12.22 8.28 3.48
C LEU A 42 -11.56 7.55 2.31
N ARG A 43 -10.45 8.09 1.80
CA ARG A 43 -9.62 7.44 0.78
C ARG A 43 -8.38 6.84 1.43
N GLU A 44 -8.12 5.58 1.13
CA GLU A 44 -6.95 4.82 1.60
C GLU A 44 -6.01 4.55 0.42
N THR A 45 -4.73 4.85 0.57
CA THR A 45 -3.74 4.69 -0.50
C THR A 45 -2.47 4.02 0.01
N ALA A 46 -2.01 2.98 -0.66
CA ALA A 46 -0.66 2.46 -0.48
C ALA A 46 0.30 3.18 -1.46
N MET A 47 1.25 3.91 -0.90
CA MET A 47 2.29 4.65 -1.63
C MET A 47 3.55 3.79 -1.71
N ILE A 48 3.93 3.37 -2.92
CA ILE A 48 5.17 2.64 -3.17
C ILE A 48 6.24 3.66 -3.54
N HIS A 49 7.22 3.85 -2.67
CA HIS A 49 8.33 4.78 -2.89
C HIS A 49 9.50 4.06 -3.58
N LEU A 50 9.97 4.63 -4.68
CA LEU A 50 11.05 4.06 -5.50
C LEU A 50 12.36 4.83 -5.28
N ALA A 51 13.49 4.15 -5.47
CA ALA A 51 14.84 4.71 -5.29
C ALA A 51 15.12 5.95 -6.15
N GLY A 52 14.43 6.09 -7.29
CA GLY A 52 14.53 7.26 -8.18
C GLY A 52 13.74 8.49 -7.72
N GLY A 53 13.20 8.52 -6.50
CA GLY A 53 12.38 9.62 -5.98
C GLY A 53 10.92 9.63 -6.47
N TYR A 54 10.59 8.75 -7.42
CA TYR A 54 9.22 8.53 -7.88
C TYR A 54 8.40 7.74 -6.86
N SER A 55 7.09 7.88 -6.91
CA SER A 55 6.18 7.07 -6.12
C SER A 55 5.01 6.59 -6.97
N ARG A 56 4.58 5.35 -6.76
CA ARG A 56 3.36 4.80 -7.35
C ARG A 56 2.25 4.79 -6.30
N ARG A 57 1.04 5.12 -6.74
CA ARG A 57 -0.18 5.14 -5.91
C ARG A 57 -1.00 3.91 -6.21
N VAL A 58 -1.45 3.24 -5.15
CA VAL A 58 -2.40 2.13 -5.23
C VAL A 58 -3.60 2.48 -4.37
N ASP A 59 -4.76 2.63 -5.00
CA ASP A 59 -6.02 2.80 -4.25
C ASP A 59 -6.34 1.46 -3.57
N VAL A 60 -6.46 1.52 -2.25
CA VAL A 60 -6.78 0.36 -1.42
C VAL A 60 -8.02 0.61 -0.57
N THR A 61 -8.80 1.64 -0.90
CA THR A 61 -10.01 2.03 -0.17
C THR A 61 -10.97 0.86 -0.02
N GLY A 62 -11.34 0.54 1.23
CA GLY A 62 -12.28 -0.54 1.54
C GLY A 62 -11.73 -1.97 1.36
N LEU A 63 -10.51 -2.15 0.87
CA LEU A 63 -9.90 -3.48 0.72
C LEU A 63 -9.53 -4.10 2.06
N ASP A 64 -9.65 -5.41 2.17
CA ASP A 64 -9.12 -6.19 3.29
C ASP A 64 -7.61 -6.48 3.09
N LEU A 65 -7.00 -7.20 4.04
CA LEU A 65 -5.56 -7.47 4.03
C LEU A 65 -5.11 -8.26 2.78
N PRO A 66 -5.73 -9.41 2.41
CA PRO A 66 -5.36 -10.13 1.20
C PRO A 66 -5.55 -9.29 -0.08
N ALA A 67 -6.68 -8.60 -0.24
CA ALA A 67 -6.92 -7.79 -1.43
C ALA A 67 -5.95 -6.59 -1.52
N THR A 68 -5.56 -6.02 -0.38
CA THR A 68 -4.53 -4.97 -0.31
C THR A 68 -3.17 -5.48 -0.76
N LEU A 69 -2.78 -6.68 -0.33
CA LEU A 69 -1.54 -7.33 -0.76
C LEU A 69 -1.56 -7.55 -2.28
N ASP A 70 -2.63 -8.15 -2.79
CA ASP A 70 -2.77 -8.45 -4.22
C ASP A 70 -2.73 -7.18 -5.08
N ALA A 71 -3.45 -6.12 -4.67
CA ALA A 71 -3.45 -4.83 -5.37
C ALA A 71 -2.05 -4.21 -5.44
N VAL A 72 -1.28 -4.25 -4.35
CA VAL A 72 0.10 -3.74 -4.32
C VAL A 72 1.03 -4.59 -5.18
N LEU A 73 0.88 -5.92 -5.16
CA LEU A 73 1.72 -6.81 -5.96
C LEU A 73 1.40 -6.74 -7.46
N ALA A 74 0.16 -6.45 -7.84
CA ALA A 74 -0.26 -6.28 -9.22
C ALA A 74 0.55 -5.20 -9.95
N VAL A 75 0.90 -4.10 -9.25
CA VAL A 75 1.72 -3.00 -9.79
C VAL A 75 3.08 -3.47 -10.34
N PHE A 76 3.63 -4.54 -9.78
CA PHE A 76 4.92 -5.09 -10.21
C PHE A 76 4.79 -6.16 -11.28
N ARG A 77 3.61 -6.79 -11.44
CA ARG A 77 3.35 -7.77 -12.49
C ARG A 77 3.14 -7.11 -13.85
N GLU A 78 2.56 -5.91 -13.87
CA GLU A 78 2.34 -5.15 -15.10
C GLU A 78 3.61 -4.48 -15.65
N ALA A 79 4.71 -4.48 -14.88
CA ALA A 79 5.97 -3.82 -15.24
C ALA A 79 7.06 -4.81 -15.71
N ALA A 80 6.74 -6.10 -15.81
CA ALA A 80 7.63 -7.18 -16.27
C ALA A 80 7.22 -7.65 -17.67
#